data_AF-A0A950IMK4-F1
#
_entry.id   AF-A0A950IMK4-F1
#
_cell.length_a   1.000
_cell.length_b   1.000
_cell.length_c   1.000
_cell.angle_alpha   90.00
_cell.angle_beta   90.00
_cell.angle_gamma   90.00
#
_symmetry.space_group_name_H-M   'P 1'
#
loop_
_entity.id
_entity.type
_entity.pdbx_description
1 polymer ?
#
loop_
_entity_poly.entity_id
_entity_poly.type
_entity_poly.pdbx_seq_one_letter_code
_entity_poly.pdbx_strand_id
1 'polypeptide(L)'
;MKNKLLSLWIWRAVLIMLAMVVFIFGVWASSYWERATPAKAGTLAATFGPGDAELRKAILAMEPDSPLLQAGAKLGDKVKFDRKIVELGPFHHIGTDESIGLTLFSGSLVTHLSIQPVPDQEIQRHAVANEVFVALSAAVGFLA
;
A
#
# COMPACT_ATOMS: atom_id res chain seq x y z
N MET A 1 36.74 26.66 -28.28
CA MET A 1 36.29 25.29 -27.93
C MET A 1 35.88 25.09 -26.47
N LYS A 2 36.39 25.86 -25.48
CA LYS A 2 36.05 25.71 -24.05
C LYS A 2 34.55 25.91 -23.72
N ASN A 3 33.85 26.78 -24.45
CA ASN A 3 32.43 27.11 -24.16
C ASN A 3 31.46 25.95 -24.43
N LYS A 4 31.77 25.05 -25.39
CA LYS A 4 30.94 23.87 -25.69
C LYS A 4 31.03 22.81 -24.59
N LEU A 5 32.21 22.64 -23.99
CA LEU A 5 32.42 21.73 -22.87
C LEU A 5 31.69 22.21 -21.61
N LEU A 6 31.74 23.52 -21.32
CA LEU A 6 31.02 24.12 -20.19
C LEU A 6 29.50 23.92 -20.32
N SER A 7 28.95 24.08 -21.53
CA SER A 7 27.54 23.83 -21.83
C SER A 7 27.12 22.37 -21.60
N LEU A 8 27.95 21.41 -22.02
CA LEU A 8 27.71 19.98 -21.78
C LEU A 8 27.71 19.61 -20.29
N TRP A 9 28.66 20.17 -19.52
CA TRP A 9 28.74 19.94 -18.07
C TRP A 9 27.54 20.52 -17.32
N ILE A 10 27.12 21.74 -17.66
CA ILE A 10 25.93 22.38 -17.08
C ILE A 10 24.68 21.55 -17.38
N TRP A 11 24.52 21.10 -18.63
CA TRP A 11 23.35 20.30 -19.02
C TRP A 11 23.28 18.96 -18.26
N ARG A 12 24.42 18.27 -18.10
CA ARG A 12 24.50 17.05 -17.28
C ARG A 12 24.16 17.31 -15.82
N ALA A 13 24.66 18.40 -15.24
CA ALA A 13 24.35 18.77 -13.88
C ALA A 13 22.85 19.04 -13.68
N VAL A 14 22.20 19.70 -14.63
CA VAL A 14 20.74 19.94 -14.61
C VAL A 14 19.97 18.62 -14.69
N LEU A 15 20.37 17.68 -15.55
CA LEU A 15 19.71 16.37 -15.63
C LEU A 15 19.86 15.55 -14.35
N ILE A 16 21.05 15.55 -13.74
CA ILE A 16 21.29 14.86 -12.47
C ILE A 16 20.43 15.49 -11.37
N MET A 17 20.37 16.82 -11.30
CA MET A 17 19.50 17.52 -10.35
C MET A 17 18.02 17.12 -10.54
N LEU A 18 17.54 17.12 -11.79
CA LEU A 18 16.16 16.74 -12.10
C LEU A 18 15.86 15.29 -11.69
N ALA A 19 16.74 14.35 -12.04
CA ALA A 19 16.61 12.95 -11.65
C ALA A 19 16.56 12.78 -10.12
N MET A 20 17.39 13.53 -9.40
CA MET A 20 17.45 13.49 -7.94
C MET A 20 16.17 14.07 -7.31
N VAL A 21 15.62 15.15 -7.86
CA VAL A 21 14.32 15.71 -7.44
C VAL A 21 13.20 14.68 -7.65
N VAL A 22 13.12 14.07 -8.84
CA VAL A 22 12.12 13.04 -9.15
C VAL A 22 12.26 11.84 -8.22
N PHE A 23 13.50 11.42 -7.91
CA PHE A 23 13.75 10.34 -6.97
C PHE A 23 13.24 10.68 -5.56
N ILE A 24 13.53 11.88 -5.05
CA ILE A 24 13.06 12.33 -3.74
C ILE A 24 11.52 12.37 -3.70
N PHE A 25 10.88 12.93 -4.73
CA PHE A 25 9.41 12.94 -4.82
C PHE A 25 8.82 11.54 -4.95
N GLY A 26 9.48 10.63 -5.68
CA GLY A 26 9.05 9.24 -5.81
C GLY A 26 9.12 8.50 -4.48
N VAL A 27 10.21 8.64 -3.72
CA VAL A 27 10.36 8.07 -2.37
C VAL A 27 9.31 8.65 -1.43
N TRP A 28 9.14 9.98 -1.43
CA TRP A 28 8.12 10.64 -0.62
C TRP A 28 6.71 10.15 -0.98
N ALA A 29 6.32 10.17 -2.25
CA ALA A 29 5.01 9.70 -2.72
C ALA A 29 4.78 8.22 -2.39
N SER A 30 5.81 7.37 -2.48
CA SER A 30 5.71 5.95 -2.12
C SER A 30 5.32 5.71 -0.66
N SER A 31 5.61 6.66 0.24
CA SER A 31 5.19 6.60 1.64
C SER A 31 3.69 6.93 1.85
N TYR A 32 3.05 7.55 0.85
CA TYR A 32 1.62 7.86 0.85
C TYR A 32 0.79 6.95 -0.04
N TRP A 33 1.43 6.13 -0.89
CA TRP A 33 0.69 5.19 -1.73
C TRP A 33 -0.02 4.15 -0.87
N GLU A 34 -1.32 4.00 -1.08
CA GLU A 34 -2.07 2.84 -0.61
C GLU A 34 -1.50 1.62 -1.34
N ARG A 35 -0.70 0.81 -0.64
CA ARG A 35 -0.05 -0.38 -1.22
C ARG A 35 -1.09 -1.46 -1.51
N ALA A 36 -1.83 -1.33 -2.60
CA ALA A 36 -2.59 -2.41 -3.18
C ALA A 36 -1.63 -3.25 -4.04
N THR A 37 -0.98 -4.25 -3.44
CA THR A 37 -0.28 -5.28 -4.23
C THR A 37 -1.24 -6.45 -4.46
N PRO A 38 -1.50 -6.87 -5.72
CA PRO A 38 -2.43 -7.96 -6.02
C PRO A 38 -2.06 -9.29 -5.35
N ALA A 39 -0.77 -9.48 -5.04
CA ALA A 39 -0.21 -10.70 -4.48
C ALA A 39 -0.50 -10.92 -2.98
N LYS A 40 -0.96 -9.88 -2.25
CA LYS A 40 -1.18 -9.91 -0.80
C LYS A 40 -2.45 -9.13 -0.42
N ALA A 41 -3.50 -9.26 -1.23
CA ALA A 41 -4.78 -8.63 -0.95
C ALA A 41 -5.67 -9.63 -0.17
N GLY A 42 -5.88 -9.39 1.12
CA GLY A 42 -7.01 -9.96 1.85
C GLY A 42 -8.21 -9.03 1.71
N THR A 43 -9.40 -9.58 1.51
CA THR A 43 -10.63 -8.78 1.49
C THR A 43 -11.31 -8.83 2.86
N LEU A 44 -11.79 -7.69 3.34
CA LEU A 44 -12.75 -7.64 4.45
C LEU A 44 -14.19 -7.88 3.96
N ALA A 45 -14.35 -8.25 2.68
CA ALA A 45 -15.62 -8.35 1.98
C ALA A 45 -16.45 -7.07 2.19
N ALA A 46 -15.78 -5.92 2.15
CA ALA A 46 -16.35 -4.61 2.43
C ALA A 46 -15.73 -3.55 1.52
N THR A 47 -16.58 -2.68 0.98
CA THR A 47 -16.17 -1.53 0.18
C THR A 47 -16.11 -0.30 1.08
N PHE A 48 -14.96 0.37 1.07
CA PHE A 48 -14.74 1.58 1.86
C PHE A 48 -14.75 2.82 0.96
N GLY A 49 -15.35 3.89 1.46
CA GLY A 49 -15.35 5.20 0.82
C GLY A 49 -14.04 5.97 1.05
N PRO A 50 -13.97 7.20 0.53
CA PRO A 50 -12.85 8.10 0.80
C PRO A 50 -12.70 8.32 2.32
N GLY A 51 -11.45 8.40 2.78
CA GLY A 51 -11.15 8.72 4.18
C GLY A 51 -11.51 10.16 4.51
N ASP A 52 -12.01 10.41 5.73
CA ASP A 52 -12.17 11.76 6.26
C ASP A 52 -10.83 12.37 6.74
N ALA A 53 -10.87 13.57 7.32
CA ALA A 53 -9.69 14.28 7.82
C ALA A 53 -8.90 13.47 8.87
N GLU A 54 -9.53 12.49 9.53
CA GLU A 54 -8.91 11.61 10.50
C GLU A 54 -8.55 10.23 9.93
N LEU A 55 -8.63 10.08 8.60
CA LEU A 55 -8.41 8.84 7.86
C LEU A 55 -9.42 7.74 8.19
N ARG A 56 -10.62 8.11 8.68
CA ARG A 56 -11.70 7.15 8.90
C ARG A 56 -12.42 6.94 7.58
N LYS A 57 -12.52 5.70 7.13
CA LYS A 57 -13.20 5.33 5.88
C LYS A 57 -14.61 4.84 6.20
N ALA A 58 -15.61 5.40 5.52
CA ALA A 58 -16.99 4.96 5.67
C ALA A 58 -17.22 3.62 4.97
N ILE A 59 -17.98 2.72 5.58
CA ILE A 59 -18.39 1.45 4.99
C ILE A 59 -19.53 1.74 4.00
N LEU A 60 -19.27 1.55 2.71
CA LEU A 60 -20.25 1.81 1.65
C LEU A 60 -21.03 0.55 1.26
N ALA A 61 -20.36 -0.60 1.26
CA ALA A 61 -20.97 -1.89 0.99
C ALA A 61 -20.28 -2.98 1.81
N MET A 62 -20.99 -4.06 2.10
CA MET A 62 -20.48 -5.19 2.85
C MET A 62 -21.16 -6.46 2.36
N GLU A 63 -20.38 -7.51 2.16
CA GLU A 63 -20.89 -8.83 1.80
C GLU A 63 -21.47 -9.53 3.03
N PRO A 64 -22.43 -10.47 2.85
CA PRO A 64 -23.13 -11.12 3.96
C PRO A 64 -22.24 -11.91 4.92
N ASP A 65 -21.09 -12.35 4.45
CA ASP A 65 -20.09 -13.15 5.17
C ASP A 65 -18.93 -12.31 5.73
N SER A 66 -19.00 -10.98 5.60
CA SER A 66 -17.94 -10.10 6.08
C SER A 66 -17.69 -10.26 7.59
N PRO A 67 -16.42 -10.36 8.02
CA PRO A 67 -16.07 -10.38 9.45
C PRO A 67 -16.50 -9.08 10.16
N LEU A 68 -16.70 -7.98 9.43
CA LEU A 68 -17.19 -6.73 10.00
C LEU A 68 -18.66 -6.83 10.43
N LEU A 69 -19.50 -7.58 9.71
CA LEU A 69 -20.88 -7.85 10.13
C LEU A 69 -20.90 -8.64 11.44
N GLN A 70 -20.03 -9.63 11.57
CA GLN A 70 -19.90 -10.43 12.80
C GLN A 70 -19.46 -9.58 13.99
N ALA A 71 -18.67 -8.52 13.74
CA ALA A 71 -18.28 -7.53 14.73
C ALA A 71 -19.34 -6.44 14.99
N GLY A 72 -20.51 -6.52 14.34
CA GLY A 72 -21.64 -5.61 14.54
C GLY A 72 -21.57 -4.31 13.73
N ALA A 73 -20.66 -4.21 12.76
CA ALA A 73 -20.57 -3.05 11.87
C ALA A 73 -21.79 -2.94 10.95
N LYS A 74 -22.17 -1.71 10.62
CA LYS A 74 -23.28 -1.38 9.72
C LYS A 74 -22.80 -0.53 8.54
N LEU A 75 -23.60 -0.48 7.49
CA LEU A 75 -23.38 0.46 6.38
C LEU A 75 -23.45 1.90 6.91
N GLY A 76 -22.49 2.72 6.51
CA GLY A 76 -22.34 4.09 7.00
C GLY A 76 -21.47 4.24 8.26
N ASP A 77 -21.18 3.15 8.97
CA ASP A 77 -20.19 3.19 10.05
C ASP A 77 -18.80 3.49 9.49
N LYS A 78 -17.94 4.04 10.34
CA LYS A 78 -16.58 4.40 9.93
C LYS A 78 -15.58 3.41 10.52
N VAL A 79 -14.58 3.06 9.74
CA VAL A 79 -13.43 2.28 10.21
C VAL A 79 -12.15 3.06 10.01
N LYS A 80 -11.25 2.94 10.98
CA LYS A 80 -9.90 3.45 10.89
C LYS A 80 -8.95 2.28 11.04
N PHE A 81 -8.12 2.06 10.04
CA PHE A 81 -7.05 1.07 10.12
C PHE A 81 -5.92 1.62 10.98
N ASP A 82 -5.43 0.81 11.90
CA ASP A 82 -4.30 1.22 12.72
C ASP A 82 -3.07 1.27 11.84
N ARG A 83 -2.48 2.46 11.76
CA ARG A 83 -1.33 2.72 10.90
C ARG A 83 -0.06 2.19 11.58
N LYS A 84 0.18 0.88 11.53
CA LYS A 84 1.49 0.29 11.92
C LYS A 84 2.64 0.64 10.96
N ILE A 85 2.34 1.34 9.86
CA ILE A 85 3.25 1.53 8.72
C ILE A 85 4.52 2.36 9.07
N VAL A 86 4.52 3.13 10.16
CA VAL A 86 5.63 4.07 10.44
C VAL A 86 6.79 3.44 11.22
N GLU A 87 6.58 2.38 12.01
CA GLU A 87 7.65 1.87 12.90
C GLU A 87 8.51 0.75 12.30
N LEU A 88 8.09 0.11 11.21
CA LEU A 88 8.74 -1.12 10.73
C LEU A 88 9.37 -1.01 9.34
N GLY A 89 9.76 0.20 8.90
CA GLY A 89 10.66 0.39 7.77
C GLY A 89 10.24 -0.20 6.40
N PRO A 90 11.11 -0.11 5.38
CA PRO A 90 10.82 -0.60 4.02
C PRO A 90 10.82 -2.13 3.87
N PHE A 91 11.17 -2.88 4.93
CA PHE A 91 11.38 -4.33 4.90
C PHE A 91 10.31 -5.13 5.65
N HIS A 92 9.22 -4.49 6.11
CA HIS A 92 8.16 -5.24 6.76
C HIS A 92 7.43 -6.13 5.76
N HIS A 93 7.68 -7.43 5.86
CA HIS A 93 6.93 -8.43 5.14
C HIS A 93 5.53 -8.48 5.75
N ILE A 94 4.52 -8.00 5.02
CA ILE A 94 3.11 -8.27 5.33
C ILE A 94 2.93 -9.79 5.14
N GLY A 95 3.09 -10.57 6.21
CA GLY A 95 2.73 -11.98 6.28
C GLY A 95 1.24 -12.13 6.61
N THR A 96 0.68 -13.31 6.42
CA THR A 96 -0.68 -13.65 6.88
C THR A 96 -0.75 -13.87 8.40
N ASP A 97 0.41 -13.85 9.03
CA ASP A 97 0.68 -14.19 10.43
C ASP A 97 0.61 -12.96 11.36
N GLU A 98 0.51 -11.75 10.81
CA GLU A 98 0.33 -10.53 11.60
C GLU A 98 -1.13 -10.12 11.70
N SER A 99 -1.59 -9.78 12.91
CA SER A 99 -2.91 -9.20 13.10
C SER A 99 -2.96 -7.74 12.69
N ILE A 100 -3.99 -7.40 11.93
CA ILE A 100 -4.30 -6.05 11.48
C ILE A 100 -5.27 -5.45 12.48
N GLY A 101 -4.81 -4.39 13.17
CA GLY A 101 -5.66 -3.60 14.06
C GLY A 101 -6.56 -2.65 13.26
N LEU A 102 -7.83 -2.58 13.65
CA LEU A 102 -8.77 -1.61 13.13
C LEU A 102 -9.72 -1.13 14.22
N THR A 103 -10.09 0.13 14.16
CA THR A 103 -11.05 0.75 15.08
C THR A 103 -12.35 1.03 14.33
N LEU A 104 -13.44 0.41 14.78
CA LEU A 104 -14.80 0.61 14.29
C LEU A 104 -15.48 1.73 15.09
N PHE A 105 -16.09 2.66 14.38
CA PHE A 105 -16.88 3.77 14.91
C PHE A 105 -18.33 3.59 14.45
N SER A 106 -19.18 3.09 15.35
CA SER A 106 -20.61 2.89 15.14
C SER A 106 -21.39 3.89 15.98
N GLY A 107 -21.73 5.04 15.40
CA GLY A 107 -22.39 6.14 16.12
C GLY A 107 -21.52 6.67 17.27
N SER A 108 -21.94 6.48 18.52
CA SER A 108 -21.19 6.87 19.72
C SER A 108 -20.26 5.78 20.26
N LEU A 109 -20.33 4.56 19.71
CA LEU A 109 -19.52 3.44 20.14
C LEU A 109 -18.22 3.38 19.33
N VAL A 110 -17.12 3.17 20.05
CA VAL A 110 -15.79 2.94 19.48
C VAL A 110 -15.33 1.57 19.94
N THR A 111 -15.05 0.69 18.98
CA THR A 111 -14.63 -0.69 19.24
C THR A 111 -13.36 -0.98 18.49
N HIS A 112 -12.35 -1.45 19.20
CA HIS A 112 -11.10 -1.89 18.60
C HIS A 112 -11.20 -3.38 18.25
N LEU A 113 -10.85 -3.72 17.03
CA LEU A 113 -10.92 -5.06 16.45
C LEU A 113 -9.53 -5.43 15.93
N SER A 114 -9.13 -6.68 16.15
CA SER A 114 -7.89 -7.23 15.61
C SER A 114 -8.26 -8.37 14.68
N ILE A 115 -7.95 -8.23 13.40
CA ILE A 115 -8.30 -9.23 12.37
C ILE A 115 -7.03 -9.93 11.93
N GLN A 116 -7.08 -11.27 11.90
CA GLN A 116 -6.01 -12.07 11.34
C GLN A 116 -6.32 -12.36 9.85
N PRO A 117 -5.43 -12.00 8.92
CA PRO A 117 -5.60 -12.32 7.52
C PRO A 117 -5.47 -13.83 7.29
N VAL A 118 -6.46 -14.42 6.62
CA VAL A 118 -6.41 -15.82 6.20
C VAL A 118 -5.88 -15.88 4.77
N PRO A 119 -4.92 -16.77 4.45
CA PRO A 119 -4.40 -16.89 3.10
C PRO A 119 -5.48 -17.39 2.13
N ASP A 120 -5.73 -16.61 1.08
CA ASP A 120 -6.52 -17.05 -0.07
C ASP A 120 -5.63 -17.88 -1.02
N GLN A 121 -5.99 -19.15 -1.20
CA GLN A 121 -5.23 -20.09 -2.03
C GLN A 121 -5.21 -19.71 -3.51
N GLU A 122 -6.20 -18.97 -4.01
CA GLU A 122 -6.23 -18.54 -5.42
C GLU A 122 -5.25 -17.39 -5.67
N ILE A 123 -5.19 -16.42 -4.76
CA ILE A 123 -4.28 -15.27 -4.85
C ILE A 123 -2.82 -15.70 -4.74
N GLN A 124 -2.52 -16.68 -3.88
CA GLN A 124 -1.16 -17.23 -3.76
C GLN A 124 -0.64 -17.83 -5.08
N ARG A 125 -1.48 -18.47 -5.89
CA ARG A 125 -1.06 -19.07 -7.16
C ARG A 125 -0.64 -18.01 -8.18
N HIS A 126 -1.28 -16.85 -8.18
CA HIS A 126 -0.97 -15.76 -9.10
C HIS A 126 0.22 -14.90 -8.63
N ALA A 127 0.44 -14.77 -7.32
CA ALA A 127 1.58 -14.06 -6.74
C ALA A 127 2.93 -14.65 -7.20
N VAL A 128 3.06 -15.98 -7.18
CA VAL A 128 4.29 -16.69 -7.56
C VAL A 128 4.66 -16.42 -9.03
N ALA A 129 3.67 -16.33 -9.92
CA ALA A 129 3.91 -16.08 -11.35
C ALA A 129 4.50 -14.68 -11.60
N ASN A 130 4.09 -13.67 -10.83
CA ASN A 130 4.58 -12.30 -10.97
C ASN A 130 5.99 -12.09 -10.42
N GLU A 131 6.36 -12.77 -9.32
CA GLU A 131 7.72 -12.66 -8.76
C GLU A 131 8.78 -13.23 -9.72
N VAL A 132 8.45 -14.32 -10.44
CA VAL A 132 9.33 -14.89 -11.48
C VAL A 132 9.54 -13.89 -12.64
N PHE A 133 8.51 -13.13 -13.01
CA PHE A 133 8.58 -12.16 -14.11
C PHE A 133 9.40 -10.90 -13.76
N VAL A 134 9.30 -10.44 -12.51
CA VAL A 134 10.11 -9.31 -12.01
C VAL A 134 11.58 -9.71 -11.85
N ALA A 135 11.86 -10.92 -11.36
CA ALA A 135 13.23 -11.43 -11.29
C ALA A 135 13.87 -11.57 -12.69
N LEU A 136 13.10 -12.02 -13.69
CA LEU A 136 13.59 -12.12 -15.07
C LEU A 136 13.89 -10.74 -15.69
N SER A 137 13.05 -9.74 -15.45
CA SER A 137 13.26 -8.40 -16.01
C SER A 137 14.42 -7.65 -15.35
N ALA A 138 14.66 -7.85 -14.05
CA ALA A 138 15.86 -7.34 -13.37
C ALA A 138 17.16 -7.96 -13.89
N ALA A 139 17.15 -9.24 -14.27
CA ALA A 139 18.31 -9.92 -14.84
C ALA A 139 18.66 -9.43 -16.25
N VAL A 140 17.65 -9.10 -17.08
CA VAL A 140 17.86 -8.56 -18.43
C VAL A 140 18.38 -7.12 -18.39
N GLY A 141 17.95 -6.32 -17.41
CA GLY A 141 18.46 -4.95 -17.23
C GLY A 141 19.91 -4.85 -16.73
N PHE A 142 20.48 -5.93 -16.18
CA PHE A 142 21.87 -5.99 -15.72
C PHE A 142 22.86 -6.50 -16.78
N LEU A 143 22.37 -7.01 -17.90
CA LEU A 143 23.17 -7.63 -18.97
C LEU A 143 23.19 -6.82 -20.29
N ALA A 144 22.57 -5.63 -20.31
CA ALA A 144 22.59 -4.70 -21.43
C ALA A 144 23.36 -3.42 -21.06
#